data_AF-A0A9E3TQA0-F1
#
_entry.id   AF-A0A9E3TQA0-F1
#
_cell.length_a   1.000
_cell.length_b   1.000
_cell.length_c   1.000
_cell.angle_alpha   90.00
_cell.angle_beta   90.00
_cell.angle_gamma   90.00
#
_symmetry.space_group_name_H-M   'P 1'
#
loop_
_entity.id
_entity.type
_entity.pdbx_description
1 polymer ?
#
loop_
_entity_poly.entity_id
_entity_poly.type
_entity_poly.pdbx_seq_one_letter_code
_entity_poly.pdbx_strand_id
1 'polypeptide(L)'
;MKTKYHSAKRCNHGTITHEATIAIVLATAVILGTAQTLAFISHQRRDVDRRILASREAGNLMEQVTAKPWDQITTDTLAELALSEECATSLPEARLQVSVASAADSIGKQITLEIDWVTMPDQRVVPLRLIAWRYPTEGRQ
;
A
#
# COMPACT_ATOMS: atom_id res chain seq x y z
N MET A 1 -17.46 80.33 12.77
CA MET A 1 -16.25 80.12 11.96
C MET A 1 -15.55 78.84 12.42
N LYS A 2 -15.68 77.72 11.68
CA LYS A 2 -14.89 76.48 11.86
C LYS A 2 -14.73 75.81 10.49
N THR A 3 -13.53 75.87 9.95
CA THR A 3 -13.17 75.29 8.65
C THR A 3 -12.69 73.85 8.87
N LYS A 4 -13.40 72.86 8.31
CA LYS A 4 -12.99 71.45 8.35
C LYS A 4 -11.91 71.21 7.28
N TYR A 5 -10.75 70.69 7.69
CA TYR A 5 -9.74 70.15 6.77
C TYR A 5 -10.13 68.73 6.36
N HIS A 6 -10.45 68.52 5.08
CA HIS A 6 -10.52 67.18 4.49
C HIS A 6 -9.11 66.77 4.06
N SER A 7 -8.47 65.90 4.84
CA SER A 7 -7.22 65.25 4.43
C SER A 7 -7.55 64.16 3.41
N ALA A 8 -7.30 64.44 2.13
CA ALA A 8 -7.36 63.44 1.08
C ALA A 8 -6.13 62.52 1.23
N LYS A 9 -6.35 61.30 1.73
CA LYS A 9 -5.35 60.23 1.63
C LYS A 9 -5.06 59.97 0.16
N ARG A 10 -3.87 60.33 -0.31
CA ARG A 10 -3.37 59.90 -1.62
C ARG A 10 -3.28 58.38 -1.57
N CYS A 11 -4.08 57.73 -2.41
CA CYS A 11 -4.11 56.27 -2.51
C CYS A 11 -3.02 55.85 -3.50
N ASN A 12 -1.98 55.17 -3.01
CA ASN A 12 -0.89 54.64 -3.83
C ASN A 12 -1.40 53.42 -4.62
N HIS A 13 -2.15 53.65 -5.70
CA HIS A 13 -2.74 52.58 -6.52
C HIS A 13 -1.69 51.62 -7.10
N GLY A 14 -0.48 52.10 -7.42
CA GLY A 14 0.60 51.27 -7.95
C GLY A 14 1.18 50.27 -6.95
N THR A 15 1.25 50.60 -5.65
CA THR A 15 1.77 49.67 -4.65
C THR A 15 0.77 48.54 -4.38
N ILE A 16 -0.54 48.87 -4.35
CA ILE A 16 -1.61 47.88 -4.16
C ILE A 16 -1.62 46.84 -5.29
N THR A 17 -1.40 47.24 -6.55
CA THR A 17 -1.34 46.29 -7.67
C THR A 17 -0.12 45.38 -7.60
N HIS A 18 1.04 45.90 -7.19
CA HIS A 18 2.24 45.07 -7.02
C HIS A 18 2.10 44.10 -5.84
N GLU A 19 1.58 44.57 -4.71
CA GLU A 19 1.29 43.75 -3.53
C GLU A 19 0.28 42.64 -3.86
N ALA A 20 -0.80 42.97 -4.56
CA ALA A 20 -1.80 41.99 -4.99
C ALA A 20 -1.20 40.95 -5.95
N THR A 21 -0.34 41.37 -6.88
CA THR A 21 0.35 40.45 -7.80
C THR A 21 1.27 39.50 -7.05
N ILE A 22 2.06 40.00 -6.10
CA ILE A 22 2.93 39.17 -5.26
C ILE A 22 2.10 38.19 -4.43
N ALA A 23 1.00 38.64 -3.82
CA ALA A 23 0.11 37.79 -3.04
C ALA A 23 -0.49 36.66 -3.89
N ILE A 24 -0.93 36.96 -5.12
CA ILE A 24 -1.47 35.96 -6.05
C ILE A 24 -0.39 34.94 -6.44
N VAL A 25 0.83 35.39 -6.75
CA VAL A 25 1.94 34.49 -7.09
C VAL A 25 2.28 33.57 -5.92
N LEU A 26 2.37 34.12 -4.70
CA LEU A 26 2.63 33.33 -3.49
C LEU A 26 1.50 32.33 -3.21
N ALA A 27 0.25 32.77 -3.29
CA ALA A 27 -0.91 31.90 -3.10
C ALA A 27 -0.93 30.76 -4.13
N THR A 28 -0.64 31.07 -5.40
CA THR A 28 -0.57 30.06 -6.47
C THR A 28 0.54 29.05 -6.21
N ALA A 29 1.72 29.50 -5.79
CA ALA A 29 2.83 28.61 -5.44
C ALA A 29 2.47 27.66 -4.29
N VAL A 30 1.80 28.15 -3.25
CA VAL A 30 1.34 27.33 -2.12
C VAL A 30 0.27 26.31 -2.56
N ILE A 31 -0.69 26.72 -3.39
CA ILE A 31 -1.73 25.83 -3.90
C ILE A 31 -1.11 24.71 -4.75
N LEU A 32 -0.19 25.04 -5.65
CA LEU A 32 0.50 24.03 -6.47
C LEU A 32 1.34 23.07 -5.62
N GLY A 33 2.08 23.59 -4.64
CA GLY A 33 2.86 22.76 -3.72
C GLY A 33 2.01 21.79 -2.90
N THR A 34 0.87 22.25 -2.40
CA THR A 34 -0.06 21.40 -1.64
C THR A 34 -0.74 20.36 -2.53
N ALA A 35 -1.13 20.73 -3.76
CA ALA A 35 -1.70 19.80 -4.73
C ALA A 35 -0.72 18.67 -5.10
N GLN A 36 0.56 19.00 -5.35
CA GLN A 36 1.61 18.00 -5.63
C GLN A 36 1.82 17.06 -4.44
N THR A 37 1.85 17.60 -3.22
CA THR A 37 2.00 16.81 -1.99
C THR A 37 0.83 15.85 -1.81
N LEU A 38 -0.41 16.30 -2.05
CA LEU A 38 -1.60 15.46 -1.92
C LEU A 38 -1.62 14.34 -2.99
N ALA A 39 -1.19 14.64 -4.21
CA ALA A 39 -1.04 13.65 -5.26
C ALA A 39 -0.02 12.57 -4.85
N PHE A 40 1.14 12.96 -4.33
CA PHE A 40 2.16 12.04 -3.85
C PHE A 40 1.65 11.15 -2.71
N ILE A 41 0.98 11.73 -1.70
CA ILE A 41 0.36 10.96 -0.60
C ILE A 41 -0.67 9.97 -1.14
N SER A 42 -1.45 10.36 -2.14
CA SER A 42 -2.46 9.48 -2.75
C SER A 42 -1.82 8.27 -3.46
N HIS A 43 -0.63 8.43 -4.05
CA HIS A 43 0.13 7.31 -4.58
C HIS A 43 0.66 6.40 -3.47
N GLN A 44 1.25 6.97 -2.42
CA GLN A 44 1.73 6.18 -1.28
C GLN A 44 0.62 5.39 -0.59
N ARG A 45 -0.56 5.98 -0.43
CA ARG A 45 -1.72 5.31 0.15
C ARG A 45 -2.12 4.06 -0.65
N ARG A 46 -2.15 4.16 -1.99
CA ARG A 46 -2.46 3.01 -2.85
C ARG A 46 -1.48 1.86 -2.66
N ASP A 47 -0.20 2.15 -2.47
CA ASP A 47 0.80 1.11 -2.24
C ASP A 47 0.64 0.44 -0.86
N VAL A 48 0.30 1.23 0.16
CA VAL A 48 -0.05 0.71 1.49
C VAL A 48 -1.30 -0.17 1.42
N ASP A 49 -2.35 0.29 0.75
CA ASP A 49 -3.62 -0.44 0.61
C ASP A 49 -3.39 -1.80 -0.09
N ARG A 50 -2.59 -1.82 -1.17
CA ARG A 50 -2.19 -3.06 -1.85
C ARG A 50 -1.41 -4.00 -0.93
N ARG A 51 -0.49 -3.46 -0.12
CA ARG A 51 0.28 -4.26 0.84
C ARG A 51 -0.61 -4.86 1.92
N ILE A 52 -1.59 -4.10 2.42
CA ILE A 52 -2.59 -4.58 3.38
C ILE A 52 -3.44 -5.69 2.75
N LEU A 53 -3.93 -5.49 1.52
CA LEU A 53 -4.71 -6.48 0.79
C LEU A 53 -3.93 -7.79 0.61
N ALA A 54 -2.70 -7.72 0.09
CA ALA A 54 -1.83 -8.89 -0.08
C ALA A 54 -1.52 -9.59 1.26
N SER A 55 -1.40 -8.84 2.36
CA SER A 55 -1.16 -9.42 3.69
C SER A 55 -2.37 -10.22 4.18
N ARG A 56 -3.58 -9.69 3.97
CA ARG A 56 -4.83 -10.38 4.32
C ARG A 56 -5.01 -11.64 3.48
N GLU A 57 -4.74 -11.54 2.18
CA GLU A 57 -4.81 -12.68 1.27
C GLU A 57 -3.84 -13.78 1.66
N ALA A 58 -2.57 -13.44 1.95
CA ALA A 58 -1.60 -14.42 2.43
C ALA A 58 -2.07 -15.11 3.72
N GLY A 59 -2.70 -14.37 4.64
CA GLY A 59 -3.32 -14.92 5.84
C GLY A 59 -4.44 -15.91 5.51
N ASN A 60 -5.40 -15.50 4.67
CA ASN A 60 -6.51 -16.35 4.23
C ASN A 60 -6.01 -17.63 3.55
N LEU A 61 -5.01 -17.53 2.68
CA LEU A 61 -4.39 -18.66 2.01
C LEU A 61 -3.69 -19.59 3.01
N MET A 62 -3.00 -19.04 4.00
CA MET A 62 -2.37 -19.82 5.05
C MET A 62 -3.39 -20.55 5.93
N GLU A 63 -4.53 -19.92 6.24
CA GLU A 63 -5.65 -20.58 6.93
C GLU A 63 -6.18 -21.76 6.12
N GLN A 64 -6.38 -21.60 4.82
CA GLN A 64 -6.80 -22.69 3.93
C GLN A 64 -5.78 -23.83 3.88
N VAL A 65 -4.48 -23.51 3.78
CA VAL A 65 -3.40 -24.50 3.75
C VAL A 65 -3.34 -25.27 5.07
N THR A 66 -3.39 -24.56 6.20
CA THR A 66 -3.28 -25.18 7.53
C THR A 66 -4.51 -25.99 7.93
N ALA A 67 -5.67 -25.70 7.34
CA ALA A 67 -6.89 -26.50 7.49
C ALA A 67 -6.84 -27.86 6.77
N LYS A 68 -5.96 -28.05 5.76
CA LYS A 68 -5.83 -29.33 5.04
C LYS A 68 -5.25 -30.42 5.95
N PRO A 69 -5.54 -31.72 5.71
CA PRO A 69 -4.89 -32.83 6.41
C PRO A 69 -3.36 -32.78 6.32
N TRP A 70 -2.66 -33.33 7.32
CA TRP A 70 -1.19 -33.30 7.38
C TRP A 70 -0.52 -33.82 6.11
N ASP A 71 -1.02 -34.94 5.59
CA ASP A 71 -0.47 -35.61 4.42
C ASP A 71 -0.74 -34.86 3.11
N GLN A 72 -1.72 -33.94 3.12
CA GLN A 72 -2.09 -33.12 1.97
C GLN A 72 -1.37 -31.76 1.92
N ILE A 73 -0.51 -31.45 2.89
CA ILE A 73 0.36 -30.26 2.81
C ILE A 73 1.65 -30.65 2.11
N THR A 74 1.67 -30.49 0.79
CA THR A 74 2.85 -30.68 -0.07
C THR A 74 2.89 -29.56 -1.10
N THR A 75 4.04 -29.32 -1.71
CA THR A 75 4.14 -28.30 -2.77
C THR A 75 3.21 -28.61 -3.94
N ASP A 76 3.10 -29.88 -4.34
CA ASP A 76 2.28 -30.28 -5.49
C ASP A 76 0.78 -30.10 -5.22
N THR A 77 0.30 -30.52 -4.05
CA THR A 77 -1.12 -30.35 -3.66
C THR A 77 -1.52 -28.90 -3.43
N LEU A 78 -0.55 -28.01 -3.24
CA LEU A 78 -0.76 -26.57 -3.07
C LEU A 78 -0.48 -25.77 -4.35
N ALA A 79 -0.05 -26.42 -5.45
CA ALA A 79 0.21 -25.75 -6.72
C ALA A 79 -1.06 -25.18 -7.36
N GLU A 80 -2.23 -25.73 -7.02
CA GLU A 80 -3.54 -25.25 -7.48
C GLU A 80 -4.06 -24.06 -6.65
N LEU A 81 -3.35 -23.67 -5.59
CA LEU A 81 -3.73 -22.53 -4.79
C LEU A 81 -3.62 -21.25 -5.62
N ALA A 82 -4.70 -20.48 -5.65
CA ALA A 82 -4.80 -19.26 -6.45
C ALA A 82 -5.18 -18.07 -5.56
N LEU A 83 -4.78 -16.87 -5.99
CA LEU A 83 -5.23 -15.63 -5.39
C LEU A 83 -6.73 -15.45 -5.62
N SER A 84 -7.42 -14.83 -4.67
CA SER A 84 -8.79 -14.36 -4.83
C SER A 84 -8.93 -13.40 -6.02
N GLU A 85 -10.12 -13.37 -6.62
CA GLU A 85 -10.44 -12.47 -7.75
C GLU A 85 -10.20 -10.99 -7.40
N GLU A 86 -10.51 -10.60 -6.16
CA GLU A 86 -10.25 -9.26 -5.65
C GLU A 86 -8.75 -8.93 -5.66
N CYS A 87 -7.91 -9.86 -5.19
CA CYS A 87 -6.47 -9.69 -5.20
C CYS A 87 -5.91 -9.69 -6.63
N ALA A 88 -6.36 -10.60 -7.48
CA ALA A 88 -5.92 -10.66 -8.87
C ALA A 88 -6.26 -9.36 -9.66
N THR A 89 -7.40 -8.73 -9.33
CA THR A 89 -7.82 -7.46 -9.95
C THR A 89 -7.07 -6.26 -9.38
N SER A 90 -6.78 -6.26 -8.06
CA SER A 90 -6.20 -5.09 -7.36
C SER A 90 -4.67 -5.06 -7.37
N LEU A 91 -4.03 -6.22 -7.57
CA LEU A 91 -2.58 -6.41 -7.61
C LEU A 91 -2.14 -6.71 -9.05
N PRO A 92 -1.54 -5.73 -9.76
CA PRO A 92 -1.13 -5.92 -11.15
C PRO A 92 -0.11 -7.06 -11.30
N GLU A 93 -0.38 -7.95 -12.24
CA GLU A 93 0.48 -9.11 -12.55
C GLU A 93 0.86 -9.94 -11.33
N ALA A 94 -0.05 -10.05 -10.35
CA ALA A 94 0.24 -10.75 -9.10
C ALA A 94 0.63 -12.21 -9.32
N ARG A 95 1.60 -12.67 -8.54
CA ARG A 95 2.07 -14.05 -8.52
C ARG A 95 2.05 -14.56 -7.10
N LEU A 96 1.58 -15.80 -6.95
CA LEU A 96 1.62 -16.57 -5.72
C LEU A 96 2.63 -17.70 -5.91
N GLN A 97 3.54 -17.84 -4.97
CA GLN A 97 4.45 -18.97 -4.89
C GLN A 97 4.26 -19.65 -3.54
N VAL A 98 4.16 -20.97 -3.58
CA VAL A 98 4.00 -21.80 -2.39
C VAL A 98 5.11 -22.84 -2.36
N SER A 99 5.77 -22.98 -1.22
CA SER A 99 6.74 -24.05 -1.01
C SER A 99 6.58 -24.68 0.37
N VAL A 100 6.78 -25.99 0.42
CA VAL A 100 6.77 -26.77 1.65
C VAL A 100 8.13 -27.44 1.81
N ALA A 101 8.81 -27.15 2.91
CA ALA A 101 10.07 -27.77 3.28
C ALA A 101 9.92 -28.51 4.62
N SER A 102 10.79 -29.47 4.88
CA SER A 102 10.92 -30.01 6.24
C SER A 102 11.42 -28.92 7.19
N ALA A 103 10.81 -28.83 8.37
CA ALA A 103 11.30 -27.96 9.42
C ALA A 103 12.70 -28.41 9.89
N ALA A 104 13.44 -27.53 10.56
CA ALA A 104 14.79 -27.81 11.04
C ALA A 104 14.85 -29.00 12.02
N ASP A 105 13.76 -29.28 12.73
CA ASP A 105 13.61 -30.42 13.63
C ASP A 105 13.19 -31.73 12.92
N SER A 106 13.01 -31.70 11.60
CA SER A 106 12.55 -32.81 10.74
C SER A 106 11.16 -33.40 11.03
N ILE A 107 10.49 -32.95 12.09
CA ILE A 107 9.15 -33.40 12.49
C ILE A 107 8.09 -32.48 11.89
N GLY A 108 8.39 -31.18 11.80
CA GLY A 108 7.49 -30.18 11.25
C GLY A 108 7.59 -30.01 9.73
N LYS A 109 6.59 -29.33 9.16
CA LYS A 109 6.61 -28.76 7.81
C LYS A 109 6.68 -27.25 7.93
N GLN A 110 7.66 -26.65 7.27
CA GLN A 110 7.72 -25.21 7.05
C GLN A 110 7.01 -24.89 5.74
N ILE A 111 5.94 -24.11 5.83
CA ILE A 111 5.14 -23.65 4.69
C ILE A 111 5.52 -22.19 4.44
N THR A 112 5.91 -21.88 3.21
CA THR A 112 6.24 -20.52 2.80
C THR A 112 5.31 -20.10 1.67
N LEU A 113 4.59 -19.00 1.89
CA LEU A 113 3.79 -18.30 0.88
C LEU A 113 4.50 -16.99 0.52
N GLU A 114 4.71 -16.77 -0.77
CA GLU A 114 5.22 -15.51 -1.30
C GLU A 114 4.22 -14.92 -2.30
N ILE A 115 3.89 -13.64 -2.11
CA ILE A 115 3.05 -12.86 -3.01
C ILE A 115 3.85 -11.67 -3.49
N ASP A 116 4.05 -11.58 -4.81
CA ASP A 116 4.69 -10.44 -5.46
C ASP A 116 3.76 -9.86 -6.52
N TRP A 117 3.87 -8.56 -6.79
CA TRP A 117 3.11 -7.85 -7.84
C TRP A 117 3.95 -6.71 -8.43
N VAL A 118 3.46 -6.12 -9.51
CA VAL A 118 4.09 -4.96 -10.15
C VAL A 118 3.47 -3.67 -9.60
N THR A 119 4.31 -2.70 -9.25
CA THR A 119 3.90 -1.31 -9.00
C THR A 119 4.30 -0.41 -10.16
N MET A 120 3.69 0.76 -10.25
CA MET A 120 4.10 1.77 -11.22
C MET A 120 5.33 2.53 -10.69
N PRO A 121 6.37 2.78 -11.51
CA PRO A 121 6.51 2.41 -12.92
C PRO A 121 7.13 1.01 -13.10
N ASP A 122 6.31 0.04 -13.52
CA ASP A 122 6.65 -1.35 -13.89
C ASP A 122 7.71 -2.07 -13.01
N GLN A 123 7.72 -1.77 -11.71
CA GLN A 123 8.70 -2.31 -10.78
C GLN A 123 8.06 -3.43 -9.97
N ARG A 124 8.68 -4.61 -9.97
CA ARG A 124 8.27 -5.68 -9.05
C ARG A 124 8.53 -5.26 -7.61
N VAL A 125 7.53 -5.35 -6.75
CA VAL A 125 7.72 -5.07 -5.32
C VAL A 125 8.56 -6.16 -4.65
N VAL A 126 9.18 -5.82 -3.52
CA VAL A 126 9.75 -6.84 -2.63
C VAL A 126 8.61 -7.78 -2.21
N PRO A 127 8.74 -9.10 -2.47
CA PRO A 127 7.69 -10.07 -2.17
C PRO A 127 7.23 -9.97 -0.73
N LEU A 128 5.92 -10.05 -0.53
CA LEU A 128 5.36 -10.31 0.78
C LEU A 128 5.52 -11.79 1.07
N ARG A 129 6.21 -12.12 2.17
CA ARG A 129 6.45 -13.50 2.57
C ARG A 129 5.79 -13.80 3.90
N LEU A 130 5.01 -14.88 3.93
CA LEU A 130 4.43 -15.45 5.14
C LEU A 130 4.96 -16.87 5.33
N ILE A 131 5.53 -17.14 6.50
CA ILE A 131 6.08 -18.44 6.86
C ILE A 131 5.30 -18.97 8.05
N ALA A 132 4.87 -20.23 7.96
CA ALA A 132 4.25 -20.93 9.07
C ALA A 132 4.92 -22.30 9.28
N TRP A 133 4.92 -22.75 10.52
CA TRP A 133 5.32 -24.11 10.88
C TRP A 133 4.08 -24.86 11.28
N ARG A 134 3.91 -26.04 10.68
CA ARG A 134 2.90 -26.99 11.11
C ARG A 134 3.59 -28.24 11.61
N TYR A 135 3.05 -28.80 12.68
CA TYR A 135 3.49 -30.07 13.24
C TYR A 135 2.36 -31.09 13.10
N PRO A 136 2.69 -32.39 12.98
CA PRO A 136 1.68 -33.43 13.07
C PRO A 136 1.03 -33.33 14.46
N THR A 137 -0.29 -33.27 14.52
CA THR A 137 -0.99 -33.42 15.79
C THR A 137 -0.81 -34.85 16.27
N GLU A 138 -0.02 -35.04 17.32
CA GLU A 138 0.01 -36.29 18.08
C GLU A 138 -1.43 -36.65 18.43
N GLY A 139 -1.82 -37.89 18.13
CA GLY A 139 -3.20 -38.35 18.28
C GLY A 139 -3.72 -38.09 19.69
N ARG A 140 -4.57 -37.08 19.85
CA ARG A 140 -5.54 -37.07 20.93
C ARG A 140 -6.63 -38.07 20.53
N GLN A 141 -6.39 -39.34 20.89
CA GLN A 141 -7.46 -40.32 21.06
C GLN A 141 -8.43 -39.84 22.13
#